data_AF-A0AAD4PQ12-F1
#
_entry.id   AF-A0AAD4PQ12-F1
#
_cell.length_a   1.000
_cell.length_b   1.000
_cell.length_c   1.000
_cell.angle_alpha   90.00
_cell.angle_beta   90.00
_cell.angle_gamma   90.00
#
_symmetry.space_group_name_H-M   'P 1'
#
loop_
_entity.id
_entity.type
_entity.pdbx_description
1 polymer ?
#
loop_
_entity_poly.entity_id
_entity_poly.type
_entity_poly.pdbx_seq_one_letter_code
_entity_poly.pdbx_strand_id
1 'polypeptide(L)'
;INRTIISVVSKLSYEDPTKWYKTVPHVQRAINSFVQSSTKRTSFELMFGVKMQNKVGENLFSILREEIVETFDKERNQLRQEAKRNIEKAQADYKRHFDKKRKPDFGYKEGDLVAVKRKQFIAGRKLESAFLGPYEK
;
A
#
# COMPACT_ATOMS: atom_id res chain seq x y z
N ILE A 1 16.60 8.59 7.55
CA ILE A 1 17.48 9.78 7.73
C ILE A 1 18.75 9.68 6.90
N ASN A 2 19.59 8.64 7.04
CA ASN A 2 20.84 8.52 6.26
C ASN A 2 20.61 8.58 4.75
N ARG A 3 19.57 7.91 4.25
CA ARG A 3 19.14 7.99 2.85
C ARG A 3 18.87 9.43 2.37
N THR A 4 18.10 10.19 3.14
CA THR A 4 17.78 11.60 2.86
C THR A 4 19.02 12.47 2.88
N ILE A 5 19.92 12.27 3.87
CA ILE A 5 21.19 13.00 3.96
C ILE A 5 22.05 12.75 2.74
N ILE A 6 22.24 11.48 2.38
CA ILE A 6 23.05 11.08 1.21
C ILE A 6 22.47 11.72 -0.05
N SER A 7 21.17 11.61 -0.29
CA SER A 7 20.54 12.19 -1.48
C SER A 7 20.70 13.71 -1.55
N VAL A 8 20.44 14.43 -0.46
CA VAL A 8 20.59 15.89 -0.42
C VAL A 8 22.06 16.30 -0.61
N VAL A 9 23.01 15.63 0.04
CA VAL A 9 24.45 15.90 -0.14
C VAL A 9 24.87 15.63 -1.59
N SER A 10 24.43 14.53 -2.18
CA SER A 10 24.70 14.22 -3.59
C SER A 10 24.14 15.27 -4.55
N LYS A 11 22.92 15.76 -4.32
CA LYS A 11 22.32 16.85 -5.13
C LYS A 11 23.09 18.16 -5.00
N LEU A 12 23.51 18.54 -3.79
CA LEU A 12 24.24 19.78 -3.54
C LEU A 12 25.70 19.74 -4.01
N SER A 13 26.30 18.55 -4.07
CA SER A 13 27.69 18.35 -4.50
C SER A 13 27.79 17.79 -5.91
N TYR A 14 26.74 17.98 -6.74
CA TYR A 14 26.69 17.49 -8.11
C TYR A 14 27.85 18.02 -8.97
N GLU A 15 28.20 19.31 -8.84
CA GLU A 15 29.27 19.94 -9.62
C GLU A 15 30.68 19.48 -9.21
N ASP A 16 30.89 19.20 -7.92
CA ASP A 16 32.17 18.70 -7.41
C ASP A 16 31.95 17.68 -6.27
N PRO A 17 31.80 16.39 -6.61
CA PRO A 17 31.53 15.34 -5.64
C PRO A 17 32.64 15.17 -4.60
N THR A 18 33.87 15.56 -4.89
CA THR A 18 35.00 15.42 -3.95
C THR A 18 34.90 16.40 -2.77
N LYS A 19 34.14 17.49 -2.94
CA LYS A 19 33.96 18.54 -1.93
C LYS A 19 32.68 18.41 -1.11
N TRP A 20 32.08 17.21 -1.07
CA TRP A 20 30.86 16.93 -0.31
C TRP A 20 30.95 17.34 1.18
N TYR A 21 32.13 17.22 1.79
CA TYR A 21 32.35 17.59 3.19
C TYR A 21 32.01 19.06 3.49
N LYS A 22 32.08 19.96 2.49
CA LYS A 22 31.71 21.38 2.65
C LYS A 22 30.21 21.59 2.76
N THR A 23 29.40 20.70 2.18
CA THR A 23 27.92 20.82 2.19
C THR A 23 27.33 20.21 3.46
N VAL A 24 28.04 19.29 4.13
CA VAL A 24 27.57 18.60 5.35
C VAL A 24 27.10 19.55 6.46
N PRO A 25 27.84 20.61 6.87
CA PRO A 25 27.38 21.50 7.92
C PRO A 25 26.08 22.22 7.57
N HIS A 26 25.88 22.53 6.29
CA HIS A 26 24.67 23.19 5.79
C HIS A 26 23.48 22.23 5.85
N VAL A 27 23.67 20.97 5.42
CA VAL A 27 22.63 19.93 5.48
C VAL A 27 22.27 19.59 6.92
N GLN A 28 23.25 19.43 7.81
CA GLN A 28 23.01 19.17 9.23
C GLN A 28 22.19 20.30 9.86
N ARG A 29 22.55 21.56 9.59
CA ARG A 29 21.81 22.73 10.07
C ARG A 29 20.37 22.72 9.54
N ALA A 30 20.17 22.48 8.24
CA ALA A 30 18.85 22.41 7.65
C ALA A 30 17.97 21.34 8.31
N ILE A 31 18.48 20.12 8.45
CA ILE A 31 17.78 18.99 9.08
C ILE A 31 17.42 19.30 10.54
N ASN A 32 18.35 19.88 11.31
CA ASN A 32 18.09 20.19 12.72
C ASN A 32 17.03 21.28 12.90
N SER A 33 16.91 22.21 11.95
CA SER A 33 15.83 23.21 11.90
C SER A 33 14.59 22.80 11.12
N PHE A 34 14.57 21.60 10.55
CA PHE A 34 13.44 21.13 9.77
C PHE A 34 12.30 20.69 10.70
N VAL A 35 11.08 21.18 10.45
CA VAL A 35 9.91 20.76 11.21
C VAL A 35 9.50 19.36 10.76
N GLN A 36 9.56 18.40 11.68
CA GLN A 36 9.14 17.04 11.38
C GLN A 36 7.62 16.89 11.48
N SER A 37 7.04 16.11 10.56
CA SER A 37 5.59 15.93 10.47
C SER A 37 4.98 15.17 11.66
N SER A 38 5.75 14.27 12.28
CA SER A 38 5.35 13.44 13.42
C SER A 38 5.33 14.23 14.73
N THR A 39 6.37 15.03 14.99
CA THR A 39 6.51 15.79 16.24
C THR A 39 5.96 17.21 16.14
N LYS A 40 5.69 17.71 14.93
CA LYS A 40 5.32 19.11 14.63
C LYS A 40 6.34 20.14 15.17
N ARG A 41 7.55 19.69 15.51
CA ARG A 41 8.64 20.50 16.06
C ARG A 41 9.94 20.20 15.32
N THR A 42 10.94 21.06 15.50
CA THR A 42 12.29 20.82 14.98
C THR A 42 13.11 19.98 15.95
N SER A 43 14.04 19.16 15.46
CA SER A 43 14.93 18.38 16.34
C SER A 43 15.73 19.29 17.27
N PHE A 44 16.16 20.46 16.79
CA PHE A 44 16.86 21.46 17.59
C PHE A 44 16.00 21.98 18.74
N GLU A 45 14.75 22.33 18.47
CA GLU A 45 13.82 22.80 19.49
C GLU A 45 13.49 21.73 20.53
N LEU A 46 13.39 20.46 20.11
CA LEU A 46 13.19 19.34 21.03
C LEU A 46 14.40 19.14 21.95
N MET A 47 15.61 19.39 21.44
CA MET A 47 16.85 19.21 22.20
C MET A 47 17.18 20.39 23.13
N PHE A 48 16.94 21.62 22.67
CA PHE A 48 17.40 22.84 23.35
C PHE A 48 16.25 23.71 23.90
N GLY A 49 14.99 23.37 23.63
CA GLY A 49 13.82 24.13 24.08
C GLY A 49 13.60 25.48 23.39
N VAL A 50 14.46 25.84 22.44
CA VAL A 50 14.42 27.14 21.72
C VAL A 50 14.43 26.92 20.22
N LYS A 51 13.83 27.84 19.47
CA LYS A 51 13.85 27.79 18.01
C LYS A 51 15.23 28.19 17.48
N MET A 52 15.74 27.43 16.52
CA MET A 52 17.02 27.73 15.89
C MET A 52 16.89 29.01 15.05
N GLN A 53 17.69 30.04 15.35
CA GLN A 53 17.79 31.20 14.47
C GLN A 53 18.64 30.82 13.26
N ASN A 54 18.03 30.81 12.09
CA ASN A 54 18.67 30.28 10.90
C ASN A 54 18.53 31.21 9.69
N LYS A 55 19.61 31.36 8.94
CA LYS A 55 19.67 31.96 7.60
C LYS A 55 19.92 30.88 6.54
N VAL A 56 19.41 29.66 6.74
CA VAL A 56 19.50 28.63 5.68
C VAL A 56 18.64 29.12 4.51
N GLY A 57 19.25 29.16 3.32
CA GLY A 57 18.58 29.60 2.10
C GLY A 57 17.35 28.73 1.81
N GLU A 58 16.28 29.36 1.34
CA GLU A 58 15.00 28.70 1.03
C GLU A 58 15.17 27.50 0.09
N ASN A 59 16.17 27.56 -0.81
CA ASN A 59 16.50 26.50 -1.75
C ASN A 59 16.91 25.17 -1.08
N LEU A 60 17.58 25.21 0.08
CA LEU A 60 17.96 23.96 0.76
C LEU A 60 16.72 23.30 1.40
N PHE A 61 15.78 24.10 1.88
CA PHE A 61 14.53 23.59 2.43
C PHE A 61 13.60 23.00 1.36
N SER A 62 13.56 23.58 0.16
CA SER A 62 12.78 23.00 -0.95
C SER A 62 13.31 21.62 -1.33
N ILE A 63 14.63 21.50 -1.55
CA ILE A 63 15.28 20.22 -1.89
C ILE A 63 15.01 19.17 -0.80
N LEU A 64 15.12 19.56 0.48
CA LEU A 64 14.89 18.66 1.59
C LEU A 64 13.42 18.20 1.68
N ARG A 65 12.46 19.11 1.46
CA ARG A 65 11.02 18.75 1.44
C ARG A 65 10.70 17.80 0.31
N GLU A 66 11.16 18.11 -0.88
CA GLU A 66 10.96 17.28 -2.07
C GLU A 66 11.51 15.86 -1.83
N GLU A 67 12.74 15.74 -1.35
CA GLU A 67 13.35 14.44 -1.08
C GLU A 67 12.58 13.61 -0.04
N ILE A 68 12.07 14.27 1.02
CA ILE A 68 11.27 13.60 2.06
C ILE A 68 9.94 13.11 1.47
N VAL A 69 9.27 13.94 0.67
CA VAL A 69 7.99 13.59 0.04
C VAL A 69 8.19 12.46 -0.98
N GLU A 70 9.16 12.58 -1.89
CA GLU A 70 9.46 11.56 -2.88
C GLU A 70 9.83 10.22 -2.25
N THR A 71 10.64 10.25 -1.18
CA THR A 71 11.02 9.04 -0.46
C THR A 71 9.79 8.37 0.17
N PHE A 72 8.92 9.15 0.80
CA PHE A 72 7.70 8.66 1.43
C PHE A 72 6.73 8.06 0.41
N ASP A 73 6.52 8.73 -0.73
CA ASP A 73 5.65 8.25 -1.79
C ASP A 73 6.20 6.99 -2.46
N LYS A 74 7.51 6.91 -2.67
CA LYS A 74 8.17 5.71 -3.21
C LYS A 74 7.98 4.50 -2.30
N GLU A 75 8.19 4.65 -0.99
CA GLU A 75 8.00 3.58 -0.01
C GLU A 75 6.53 3.12 0.05
N ARG A 76 5.60 4.07 0.04
CA ARG A 76 4.15 3.78 0.03
C ARG A 76 3.72 3.06 -1.25
N ASN A 77 4.27 3.45 -2.40
CA ASN A 77 3.98 2.79 -3.67
C ASN A 77 4.55 1.38 -3.73
N GLN A 78 5.76 1.16 -3.21
CA GLN A 78 6.33 -0.19 -3.08
C GLN A 78 5.45 -1.10 -2.22
N LEU A 79 5.01 -0.61 -1.05
CA LEU A 79 4.12 -1.36 -0.16
C LEU A 79 2.78 -1.72 -0.85
N ARG A 80 2.18 -0.76 -1.56
CA ARG A 80 0.94 -1.00 -2.31
C ARG A 80 1.13 -2.02 -3.44
N GLN A 81 2.24 -1.96 -4.17
CA GLN A 81 2.54 -2.91 -5.23
C GLN A 81 2.74 -4.32 -4.68
N GLU A 82 3.41 -4.45 -3.54
CA GLU A 82 3.57 -5.74 -2.87
C GLU A 82 2.23 -6.32 -2.39
N ALA A 83 1.42 -5.50 -1.73
CA ALA A 83 0.07 -5.90 -1.32
C ALA A 83 -0.78 -6.34 -2.52
N LYS A 84 -0.72 -5.60 -3.63
CA LYS A 84 -1.41 -5.95 -4.89
C LYS A 84 -0.97 -7.33 -5.39
N ARG A 85 0.34 -7.60 -5.50
CA ARG A 85 0.85 -8.90 -5.93
C ARG A 85 0.38 -10.05 -5.04
N ASN A 86 0.37 -9.83 -3.73
CA ASN A 86 -0.07 -10.85 -2.77
C ASN A 86 -1.57 -11.13 -2.89
N ILE A 87 -2.39 -10.09 -3.07
CA ILE A 87 -3.85 -10.23 -3.30
C ILE A 87 -4.11 -10.97 -4.61
N GLU A 88 -3.43 -10.61 -5.70
CA GLU A 88 -3.58 -11.27 -7.00
C GLU A 88 -3.22 -12.75 -6.92
N LYS A 89 -2.13 -13.09 -6.20
CA LYS A 89 -1.75 -14.48 -5.94
C LYS A 89 -2.83 -15.23 -5.16
N ALA A 90 -3.33 -14.65 -4.07
CA ALA A 90 -4.38 -15.26 -3.27
C ALA A 90 -5.68 -15.47 -4.08
N GLN A 91 -6.07 -14.50 -4.91
CA GLN A 91 -7.22 -14.61 -5.80
C GLN A 91 -7.04 -15.74 -6.83
N ALA A 92 -5.85 -15.88 -7.42
CA ALA A 92 -5.54 -16.96 -8.34
C ALA A 92 -5.64 -18.33 -7.64
N ASP A 93 -5.14 -18.45 -6.41
CA ASP A 93 -5.22 -19.68 -5.63
C ASP A 93 -6.67 -20.02 -5.25
N TYR A 94 -7.48 -19.03 -4.83
CA TYR A 94 -8.90 -19.22 -4.59
C TYR A 94 -9.65 -19.70 -5.82
N LYS A 95 -9.38 -19.10 -6.99
CA LYS A 95 -9.95 -19.55 -8.27
C LYS A 95 -9.57 -20.99 -8.58
N ARG A 96 -8.28 -21.34 -8.45
CA ARG A 96 -7.79 -22.72 -8.67
C ARG A 96 -8.48 -23.72 -7.74
N HIS A 97 -8.62 -23.39 -6.46
CA HIS A 97 -9.30 -24.26 -5.50
C HIS A 97 -10.78 -24.43 -5.78
N PHE A 98 -11.47 -23.36 -6.17
CA PHE A 98 -12.87 -23.40 -6.59
C PHE A 98 -13.04 -24.26 -7.84
N ASP A 99 -12.27 -23.97 -8.90
CA ASP A 99 -12.34 -24.69 -10.18
C ASP A 99 -12.04 -26.18 -10.01
N LYS A 100 -11.12 -26.56 -9.12
CA LYS A 100 -10.82 -27.97 -8.80
C LYS A 100 -12.02 -28.74 -8.25
N LYS A 101 -12.90 -28.09 -7.47
CA LYS A 101 -14.09 -28.72 -6.85
C LYS A 101 -15.37 -28.45 -7.64
N ARG A 102 -15.31 -27.62 -8.67
CA ARG A 102 -16.47 -27.21 -9.45
C ARG A 102 -16.94 -28.38 -10.31
N LYS A 103 -18.22 -28.75 -10.15
CA LYS A 103 -18.88 -29.66 -11.11
C LYS A 103 -19.18 -28.87 -12.39
N PRO A 104 -18.93 -29.43 -13.58
CA PRO A 104 -19.33 -28.78 -14.82
C PRO A 104 -20.85 -28.57 -14.82
N ASP A 105 -21.29 -27.54 -15.52
CA ASP A 105 -22.72 -27.30 -15.67
C ASP A 105 -23.34 -28.45 -16.46
N PHE A 106 -24.55 -28.87 -16.05
CA PHE A 106 -25.24 -29.94 -16.74
C PHE A 106 -26.01 -29.34 -17.92
N GLY A 107 -25.63 -29.68 -19.13
CA GLY A 107 -26.27 -29.21 -20.36
C GLY A 107 -27.61 -29.91 -20.60
N TYR A 108 -28.67 -29.45 -19.93
CA TYR A 108 -30.01 -30.01 -20.10
C TYR A 108 -30.57 -29.75 -21.51
N LYS A 109 -31.22 -30.75 -22.11
CA LYS A 109 -31.90 -30.70 -23.40
C LYS A 109 -33.42 -30.62 -23.20
N GLU A 110 -34.14 -30.22 -24.26
CA GLU A 110 -35.60 -30.28 -24.28
C GLU A 110 -36.06 -31.74 -24.11
N GLY A 111 -37.06 -31.95 -23.25
CA GLY A 111 -37.55 -33.29 -22.91
C GLY A 111 -36.85 -33.96 -21.71
N ASP A 112 -35.81 -33.34 -21.13
CA ASP A 112 -35.18 -33.84 -19.91
C ASP A 112 -36.10 -33.66 -18.70
N LEU A 113 -36.31 -34.71 -17.90
CA LEU A 113 -37.00 -34.62 -16.62
C LEU A 113 -36.06 -34.03 -15.54
N VAL A 114 -36.40 -32.84 -15.06
CA VAL A 114 -35.63 -32.10 -14.05
C VAL A 114 -36.43 -31.91 -12.77
N ALA A 115 -35.74 -31.89 -11.62
CA ALA A 115 -36.35 -31.63 -10.33
C ALA A 115 -35.70 -30.41 -9.67
N VAL A 116 -36.51 -29.51 -9.12
CA VAL A 116 -36.02 -28.25 -8.54
C VAL A 116 -35.79 -28.43 -7.05
N LYS A 117 -34.55 -28.21 -6.60
CA LYS A 117 -34.21 -28.29 -5.17
C LYS A 117 -34.84 -27.13 -4.41
N ARG A 118 -35.60 -27.44 -3.35
CA ARG A 118 -36.18 -26.46 -2.44
C ARG A 118 -35.06 -25.74 -1.68
N LYS A 119 -35.04 -24.39 -1.72
CA LYS A 119 -34.04 -23.55 -1.03
C LYS A 119 -34.55 -22.92 0.28
N GLN A 120 -35.87 -22.93 0.51
CA GLN A 120 -36.48 -22.34 1.70
C GLN A 120 -36.51 -23.35 2.85
N PHE A 121 -35.90 -23.00 3.98
CA PHE A 121 -35.98 -23.76 5.23
C PHE A 121 -37.17 -23.25 6.05
N ILE A 122 -38.32 -23.88 5.88
CA ILE A 122 -39.56 -23.55 6.61
C ILE A 122 -39.72 -24.55 7.77
N ALA A 123 -40.03 -24.05 8.97
CA ALA A 123 -40.32 -24.88 10.14
C ALA A 123 -41.53 -25.78 9.87
N GLY A 124 -41.46 -27.05 10.31
CA GLY A 124 -42.54 -28.04 10.10
C GLY A 124 -42.41 -28.90 8.83
N ARG A 125 -41.41 -28.69 7.97
CA ARG A 125 -41.16 -29.51 6.77
C ARG A 125 -40.02 -30.53 6.91
N LYS A 126 -39.68 -30.90 8.14
CA LYS A 126 -38.70 -31.96 8.41
C LYS A 126 -39.29 -33.28 7.89
N LEU A 127 -38.53 -34.01 7.07
CA LEU A 127 -38.93 -35.24 6.36
C LEU A 127 -39.69 -35.06 5.02
N GLU A 128 -40.02 -33.84 4.58
CA GLU A 128 -40.53 -33.64 3.22
C GLU A 128 -39.42 -33.80 2.17
N SER A 129 -39.81 -34.17 0.94
CA SER A 129 -38.88 -34.22 -0.19
C SER A 129 -38.13 -32.89 -0.37
N ALA A 130 -36.82 -32.99 -0.55
CA ALA A 130 -35.95 -31.85 -0.83
C ALA A 130 -36.15 -31.27 -2.24
N PHE A 131 -36.87 -31.97 -3.12
CA PHE A 131 -37.05 -31.61 -4.53
C PHE A 131 -38.54 -31.51 -4.89
N LEU A 132 -38.85 -30.60 -5.81
CA LEU A 132 -40.14 -30.42 -6.46
C LEU A 132 -40.09 -30.98 -7.89
N GLY A 133 -41.16 -31.60 -8.36
CA GLY A 133 -41.23 -32.22 -9.69
C GLY A 133 -41.11 -33.75 -9.64
N PRO A 134 -41.02 -34.43 -10.79
CA PRO A 134 -40.28 -33.98 -11.98
C PRO A 134 -41.07 -33.06 -12.92
N TYR A 135 -40.34 -32.19 -13.61
CA TYR A 135 -40.83 -31.31 -14.68
C TYR A 135 -40.05 -31.62 -15.95
N GLU A 136 -40.69 -31.48 -17.10
CA GLU A 136 -40.01 -31.56 -18.39
C GLU A 136 -39.44 -30.18 -18.74
N LYS A 137 -38.18 -30.14 -19.17
CA LYS A 137 -37.52 -28.90 -19.59
C LYS A 137 -37.91 -28.50 -21.01
#